data_AF-A0A7X8ZZP0-F1
#
_entry.id   AF-A0A7X8ZZP0-F1
#
_cell.length_a   1.000
_cell.length_b   1.000
_cell.length_c   1.000
_cell.angle_alpha   90.00
_cell.angle_beta   90.00
_cell.angle_gamma   90.00
#
_symmetry.space_group_name_H-M   'P 1'
#
loop_
_entity.id
_entity.type
_entity.pdbx_description
1 polymer ?
#
loop_
_entity_poly.entity_id
_entity_poly.type
_entity_poly.pdbx_seq_one_letter_code
_entity_poly.pdbx_strand_id
1 'polypeptide(L)'
;MKLSVTRLFSADESGAAQVRSLAKLLVESVDLVTQMFGASPETGTELDAKLDNLNARASRNTSTMLTALRSSYLTPLPREDLYL
;
A
#
# COMPACT_ATOMS: atom_id res chain seq x y z
N MET A 1 34.72 -17.03 2.85
CA MET A 1 33.70 -16.02 2.49
C MET A 1 33.03 -15.52 3.76
N LYS A 2 33.28 -14.27 4.17
CA LYS A 2 32.53 -13.63 5.26
C LYS A 2 31.19 -13.15 4.70
N LEU A 3 30.15 -13.96 4.86
CA LEU A 3 28.78 -13.50 4.65
C LEU A 3 28.45 -12.55 5.80
N SER A 4 28.47 -11.24 5.54
CA SER A 4 27.99 -10.25 6.50
C SER A 4 26.54 -10.57 6.83
N VAL A 5 26.30 -10.93 8.09
CA VAL A 5 24.97 -11.26 8.67
C VAL A 5 23.92 -10.20 8.32
N THR A 6 24.35 -8.96 8.12
CA THR A 6 23.54 -7.81 7.67
C THR A 6 22.83 -8.02 6.31
N ARG A 7 23.33 -8.90 5.43
CA ARG A 7 22.66 -9.26 4.15
C ARG A 7 21.69 -10.42 4.27
N LEU A 8 21.85 -11.29 5.27
CA LEU A 8 20.94 -12.41 5.53
C LEU A 8 19.64 -11.94 6.20
N PHE A 9 19.73 -10.83 6.93
CA PHE A 9 18.62 -10.13 7.55
C PHE A 9 18.58 -8.70 7.04
N SER A 10 18.49 -8.50 5.72
CA SER A 10 18.00 -7.20 5.23
C SER A 10 16.59 -7.07 5.80
N ALA A 11 16.50 -6.47 6.99
CA ALA A 11 15.28 -6.24 7.71
C ALA A 11 14.33 -5.64 6.71
N ASP A 12 13.25 -6.36 6.53
CA ASP A 12 12.32 -6.26 5.44
C ASP A 12 11.83 -4.81 5.32
N GLU A 13 12.48 -4.01 4.45
CA GLU A 13 11.99 -2.68 4.07
C GLU A 13 10.55 -2.78 3.51
N SER A 14 10.07 -3.99 3.20
CA SER A 14 8.76 -4.22 2.61
C SER A 14 7.59 -3.79 3.50
N GLY A 15 7.54 -4.14 4.78
CA GLY A 15 6.34 -3.90 5.60
C GLY A 15 5.97 -2.43 5.72
N ALA A 16 6.91 -1.60 6.18
CA ALA A 16 6.72 -0.15 6.29
C ALA A 16 6.56 0.53 4.93
N ALA A 17 7.25 0.05 3.88
CA ALA A 17 7.10 0.58 2.53
C ALA A 17 5.70 0.29 1.96
N GLN A 18 5.13 -0.89 2.23
CA GLN A 18 3.78 -1.25 1.80
C GLN A 18 2.73 -0.40 2.53
N VAL A 19 2.84 -0.23 3.86
CA VAL A 19 1.96 0.66 4.63
C VAL A 19 2.03 2.10 4.11
N ARG A 20 3.24 2.62 3.87
CA ARG A 20 3.42 3.94 3.27
C ARG A 20 2.79 4.03 1.88
N SER A 21 2.88 2.96 1.08
CA SER A 21 2.25 2.94 -0.24
C SER A 21 0.73 2.93 -0.16
N LEU A 22 0.14 2.19 0.80
CA LEU A 22 -1.30 2.20 1.04
C LEU A 22 -1.78 3.58 1.49
N ALA A 23 -1.04 4.24 2.40
CA ALA A 23 -1.36 5.61 2.84
C ALA A 23 -1.35 6.61 1.67
N LYS A 24 -0.41 6.50 0.73
CA LYS A 24 -0.40 7.35 -0.48
C LYS A 24 -1.64 7.11 -1.35
N LEU A 25 -2.01 5.85 -1.59
CA LEU A 25 -3.20 5.52 -2.36
C LEU A 25 -4.47 6.08 -1.70
N LEU A 26 -4.55 6.05 -0.36
CA LEU A 26 -5.66 6.65 0.37
C LEU A 26 -5.74 8.18 0.16
N VAL A 27 -4.61 8.88 0.24
CA VAL A 27 -4.55 10.33 -0.03
C VAL A 27 -4.97 10.64 -1.46
N GLU A 28 -4.48 9.88 -2.45
CA GLU A 28 -4.87 10.01 -3.85
C GLU A 28 -6.38 9.76 -4.05
N SER A 29 -6.96 8.76 -3.38
CA SER A 29 -8.40 8.48 -3.46
C SER A 29 -9.24 9.59 -2.86
N VAL A 30 -8.85 10.14 -1.70
CA VAL A 30 -9.56 11.27 -1.09
C VAL A 30 -9.50 12.49 -2.01
N ASP A 31 -8.35 12.78 -2.61
CA ASP A 31 -8.19 13.88 -3.57
C ASP A 31 -9.14 13.71 -4.78
N LEU A 32 -9.20 12.52 -5.38
CA LEU A 32 -10.14 12.25 -6.48
C LEU A 32 -11.60 12.42 -6.06
N VAL A 33 -11.99 11.91 -4.88
CA VAL A 33 -13.34 12.10 -4.34
C VAL A 33 -13.65 13.59 -4.15
N THR A 34 -12.69 14.39 -3.66
CA THR A 34 -12.89 15.84 -3.54
C THR A 34 -13.07 16.52 -4.89
N GLN A 35 -12.35 16.08 -5.93
CA GLN A 35 -12.50 16.61 -7.30
C GLN A 35 -13.85 16.25 -7.92
N MET A 36 -14.47 15.13 -7.51
CA MET A 36 -15.81 14.76 -7.98
C MET A 36 -16.89 15.73 -7.48
N PHE A 37 -16.68 16.39 -6.34
CA PHE A 37 -17.61 17.42 -5.85
C PHE A 37 -17.52 18.67 -6.72
N GLY A 38 -18.47 18.80 -7.65
CA GLY A 38 -18.54 19.92 -8.60
C GLY A 38 -18.03 19.59 -10.01
N ALA A 39 -17.64 18.33 -10.26
CA ALA A 39 -17.27 17.87 -11.59
C ALA A 39 -18.50 17.76 -12.52
N SER A 40 -18.28 17.94 -13.82
CA SER A 40 -19.28 17.57 -14.84
C SER A 40 -19.49 16.05 -14.87
N PRO A 41 -20.60 15.53 -15.40
CA PRO A 41 -20.86 14.10 -15.48
C PRO A 41 -19.77 13.30 -16.22
N GLU A 42 -19.20 13.88 -17.28
CA GLU A 42 -18.12 13.28 -18.08
C GLU A 42 -16.84 13.16 -17.23
N THR A 43 -16.43 14.25 -16.59
CA THR A 43 -15.28 14.26 -15.68
C THR A 43 -15.51 13.36 -14.46
N GLY A 44 -16.73 13.29 -13.95
CA GLY A 44 -17.10 12.37 -12.87
C GLY A 44 -16.89 10.91 -13.24
N THR A 45 -17.24 10.51 -14.47
CA THR A 45 -17.03 9.15 -14.97
C THR A 45 -15.54 8.81 -15.09
N GLU A 46 -14.71 9.75 -15.54
CA GLU A 46 -13.26 9.57 -15.60
C GLU A 46 -12.62 9.47 -14.21
N LEU A 47 -13.09 10.27 -13.25
CA LEU A 47 -12.62 10.22 -11.86
C LEU A 47 -13.01 8.91 -11.17
N ASP A 48 -14.21 8.40 -11.46
CA ASP A 48 -14.69 7.10 -10.97
C ASP A 48 -13.81 5.94 -11.48
N ALA A 49 -13.50 5.92 -12.78
CA ALA A 49 -12.57 4.93 -13.34
C ALA A 49 -11.16 4.99 -12.72
N LYS A 50 -10.68 6.19 -12.36
CA LYS A 50 -9.41 6.36 -11.64
C LYS A 50 -9.50 5.84 -10.21
N LEU A 51 -10.62 6.04 -9.51
CA LEU A 51 -10.86 5.48 -8.17
C LEU A 51 -10.86 3.95 -8.20
N ASP A 52 -11.50 3.33 -9.19
CA ASP A 52 -11.47 1.88 -9.39
C ASP A 52 -10.04 1.36 -9.58
N ASN A 53 -9.22 2.08 -10.34
CA ASN A 53 -7.82 1.72 -10.53
C ASN A 53 -7.03 1.81 -9.21
N LEU A 54 -7.22 2.88 -8.44
CA LEU A 54 -6.60 3.03 -7.12
C LEU A 54 -7.03 1.92 -6.17
N ASN A 55 -8.31 1.56 -6.16
CA ASN A 55 -8.83 0.46 -5.34
C ASN A 55 -8.21 -0.89 -5.73
N ALA A 56 -8.09 -1.16 -7.03
CA ALA A 56 -7.42 -2.38 -7.52
C ALA A 56 -5.92 -2.41 -7.12
N ARG A 57 -5.23 -1.26 -7.15
CA ARG A 57 -3.84 -1.13 -6.68
C ARG A 57 -3.74 -1.34 -5.18
N ALA A 58 -4.64 -0.74 -4.38
CA ALA A 58 -4.68 -0.89 -2.94
C ALA A 58 -4.89 -2.36 -2.56
N SER A 59 -5.86 -3.03 -3.18
CA SER A 59 -6.15 -4.45 -2.96
C SER A 59 -4.94 -5.35 -3.22
N ARG A 60 -4.21 -5.09 -4.32
CA ARG A 60 -2.96 -5.82 -4.62
C ARG A 60 -1.89 -5.56 -3.57
N ASN A 61 -1.65 -4.30 -3.22
CA ASN A 61 -0.64 -3.92 -2.21
C ASN A 61 -0.95 -4.55 -0.85
N THR A 62 -2.21 -4.55 -0.42
CA THR A 62 -2.64 -5.19 0.83
C THR A 62 -2.36 -6.69 0.79
N SER A 63 -2.72 -7.38 -0.29
CA SER A 63 -2.44 -8.82 -0.44
C SER A 63 -0.94 -9.13 -0.40
N THR A 64 -0.13 -8.33 -1.10
CA THR A 64 1.33 -8.45 -1.07
C THR A 64 1.90 -8.21 0.32
N MET A 65 1.43 -7.17 1.02
CA MET A 65 1.83 -6.87 2.40
C MET A 65 1.52 -8.02 3.35
N LEU A 66 0.28 -8.52 3.34
CA LEU A 66 -0.14 -9.63 4.19
C LEU A 66 0.66 -10.90 3.90
N THR A 67 0.98 -11.15 2.63
CA THR A 67 1.82 -12.27 2.22
C THR A 67 3.23 -12.11 2.78
N ALA A 68 3.84 -10.93 2.62
CA ALA A 68 5.17 -10.61 3.12
C ALA A 68 5.23 -10.78 4.66
N LEU A 69 4.28 -10.21 5.40
CA LEU A 69 4.20 -10.30 6.86
C LEU A 69 4.07 -11.74 7.37
N ARG A 70 3.33 -12.60 6.66
CA ARG A 70 3.19 -14.02 7.00
C ARG A 70 4.44 -14.82 6.69
N SER A 71 5.15 -14.46 5.62
CA SER A 71 6.40 -15.14 5.21
C SER A 71 7.64 -14.65 5.97
N SER A 72 7.57 -13.48 6.61
CA SER A 72 8.72 -12.87 7.27
C SER A 72 8.87 -13.38 8.70
N TYR A 73 10.06 -13.90 9.03
CA TYR A 73 10.39 -14.34 10.39
C TYR A 73 10.64 -13.17 11.34
N LEU A 74 11.17 -12.05 10.84
CA LEU A 74 11.46 -10.82 11.60
C LEU A 74 10.71 -9.64 10.98
N THR A 75 9.81 -9.02 11.74
CA THR A 75 9.11 -7.80 11.33
C THR A 75 9.65 -6.57 12.08
N PRO A 76 9.66 -5.38 11.45
CA PRO A 76 10.19 -4.17 12.09
C PRO A 76 9.29 -3.63 13.22
N LEU A 77 8.02 -4.04 13.23
CA LEU A 77 7.02 -3.73 14.24
C LEU A 77 6.25 -5.03 14.60
N PRO A 78 5.51 -5.06 15.73
CA PRO A 78 4.56 -6.13 16.02
C PRO A 78 3.64 -6.39 14.82
N ARG A 79 3.39 -7.66 14.50
CA ARG A 79 2.59 -8.00 13.30
C ARG A 79 1.16 -7.51 13.43
N GLU A 80 0.63 -7.53 14.65
CA GLU A 80 -0.71 -7.08 15.01
C GLU A 80 -0.93 -5.61 14.62
N ASP A 81 0.08 -4.77 14.81
CA ASP A 81 0.04 -3.35 14.43
C ASP A 81 0.10 -3.15 12.90
N LEU A 82 0.62 -4.13 12.17
CA LEU A 82 0.74 -4.10 10.71
C LEU A 82 -0.46 -4.75 9.99
N TYR A 83 -1.33 -5.46 10.71
CA TYR A 83 -2.52 -6.13 10.16
C TYR A 83 -3.78 -5.25 10.10
N LEU A 84 -3.74 -4.03 10.68
CA LEU A 84 -4.88 -3.10 10.79
C LEU A 84 -5.65 -2.89 9.48
#